data_AF-A0A3N7INH3-F1
#
_entry.id   AF-A0A3N7INH3-F1
#
_cell.length_a   1.000
_cell.length_b   1.000
_cell.length_c   1.000
_cell.angle_alpha   90.00
_cell.angle_beta   90.00
_cell.angle_gamma   90.00
#
_symmetry.space_group_name_H-M   'P 1'
#
loop_
_entity.id
_entity.type
_entity.pdbx_description
1 polymer ?
#
loop_
_entity_poly.entity_id
_entity_poly.type
_entity_poly.pdbx_seq_one_letter_code
_entity_poly.pdbx_strand_id
1 'polypeptide(L)'
;MVSEQSWWRRSRWPLVSLAVLVPAALAASLSVDAVDYLLSRPSAVTVVERGGAGELGGATIRVIDSWSAPADSSLGESYGVPVGAALVSVTLELDATAASEDFVCRVTLLEADRDRRWTTSFGTDYFPGADLPDDVPLGCRRHDTPFPFEETFVIPLDAQDRVVLEVIDPAGLPRVLHLEL
;
A
#
# COMPACT_ATOMS: atom_id res chain seq x y z
N MET A 1 2.82 -61.23 24.97
CA MET A 1 3.13 -60.60 23.67
C MET A 1 1.85 -59.99 23.13
N VAL A 2 1.68 -58.67 23.32
CA VAL A 2 0.54 -57.94 22.74
C VAL A 2 0.83 -57.84 21.24
N SER A 3 -0.03 -58.47 20.44
CA SER A 3 0.09 -58.53 18.99
C SER A 3 0.10 -57.11 18.40
N GLU A 4 1.23 -56.71 17.83
CA GLU A 4 1.42 -55.44 17.11
C GLU A 4 0.42 -55.26 15.94
N GLN A 5 -0.14 -56.38 15.44
CA GLN A 5 -1.15 -56.37 14.36
C GLN A 5 -2.51 -55.80 14.81
N SER A 6 -2.84 -55.87 16.10
CA SER A 6 -4.09 -55.34 16.66
C SER A 6 -4.13 -53.81 16.61
N TRP A 7 -2.99 -53.16 16.90
CA TRP A 7 -2.87 -51.71 16.92
C TRP A 7 -3.01 -51.12 15.52
N TRP A 8 -2.33 -51.70 14.52
CA TRP A 8 -2.42 -51.26 13.12
C TRP A 8 -3.84 -51.36 12.56
N ARG A 9 -4.59 -52.43 12.86
CA ARG A 9 -5.98 -52.58 12.39
C ARG A 9 -6.94 -51.58 13.04
N ARG A 10 -6.70 -51.20 14.29
CA ARG A 10 -7.53 -50.24 15.03
C ARG A 10 -7.24 -48.80 14.63
N SER A 11 -5.98 -48.49 14.35
CA SER A 11 -5.48 -47.15 14.05
C SER A 11 -5.46 -46.80 12.56
N ARG A 12 -5.75 -47.75 11.65
CA ARG A 12 -5.71 -47.51 10.19
C ARG A 12 -6.57 -46.34 9.73
N TRP A 13 -7.78 -46.21 10.26
CA TRP A 13 -8.73 -45.17 9.85
C TRP A 13 -8.30 -43.79 10.33
N PRO A 14 -7.94 -43.60 11.62
CA PRO A 14 -7.34 -42.35 12.09
C PRO A 14 -6.10 -41.94 11.29
N LEU A 15 -5.20 -42.89 11.00
CA LEU A 15 -3.96 -42.61 10.26
C LEU A 15 -4.22 -42.21 8.81
N VAL A 16 -5.16 -42.88 8.12
CA VAL A 16 -5.58 -42.48 6.77
C VAL A 16 -6.25 -41.11 6.78
N SER A 17 -7.14 -40.85 7.74
CA SER A 17 -7.75 -39.53 7.89
C SER A 17 -6.69 -38.44 8.12
N LEU A 18 -5.68 -38.72 8.94
CA LEU A 18 -4.58 -37.77 9.21
C LEU A 18 -3.71 -37.56 7.96
N ALA A 19 -3.41 -38.64 7.23
CA ALA A 19 -2.66 -38.60 5.98
C ALA A 19 -3.39 -37.87 4.85
N VAL A 20 -4.72 -37.74 4.91
CA VAL A 20 -5.52 -36.97 3.93
C VAL A 20 -5.76 -35.54 4.40
N LEU A 21 -6.17 -35.37 5.66
CA LEU A 21 -6.55 -34.06 6.19
C LEU A 21 -5.37 -33.12 6.36
N VAL A 22 -4.19 -33.62 6.75
CA VAL A 22 -3.00 -32.77 6.93
C VAL A 22 -2.55 -32.17 5.59
N PRO A 23 -2.33 -32.96 4.51
CA PRO A 23 -2.00 -32.39 3.20
C PRO A 23 -3.11 -31.52 2.62
N ALA A 24 -4.39 -31.88 2.82
CA ALA A 24 -5.50 -31.06 2.36
C ALA A 24 -5.57 -29.70 3.07
N ALA A 25 -5.36 -29.69 4.39
CA ALA A 25 -5.30 -28.45 5.17
C ALA A 25 -4.09 -27.59 4.78
N LEU A 26 -2.92 -28.20 4.57
CA LEU A 26 -1.73 -27.50 4.08
C LEU A 26 -1.91 -26.95 2.67
N ALA A 27 -2.52 -27.73 1.77
CA ALA A 27 -2.82 -27.26 0.42
C ALA A 27 -3.83 -26.09 0.45
N ALA A 28 -4.84 -26.17 1.30
CA ALA A 28 -5.79 -25.09 1.50
C ALA A 28 -5.12 -23.83 2.08
N SER A 29 -4.29 -23.95 3.12
CA SER A 29 -3.60 -22.79 3.71
C SER A 29 -2.63 -22.15 2.72
N LEU A 30 -1.79 -22.96 2.06
CA LEU A 30 -0.85 -22.47 1.06
C LEU A 30 -1.55 -21.89 -0.17
N SER A 31 -2.76 -22.36 -0.51
CA SER A 31 -3.52 -21.78 -1.61
C SER A 31 -4.05 -20.38 -1.30
N VAL A 32 -4.45 -20.11 -0.06
CA VAL A 32 -4.88 -18.77 0.35
C VAL A 32 -3.68 -17.81 0.30
N ASP A 33 -2.57 -18.18 0.93
CA ASP A 33 -1.36 -17.37 0.93
C ASP A 33 -0.78 -17.17 -0.48
N ALA A 34 -0.79 -18.21 -1.32
CA ALA A 34 -0.31 -18.11 -2.69
C ALA A 34 -1.22 -17.25 -3.56
N VAL A 35 -2.54 -17.30 -3.35
CA VAL A 35 -3.49 -16.45 -4.08
C VAL A 35 -3.33 -15.00 -3.64
N ASP A 36 -3.26 -14.71 -2.35
CA ASP A 36 -3.00 -13.34 -1.85
C ASP A 36 -1.64 -12.84 -2.33
N TYR A 37 -0.62 -13.68 -2.34
CA TYR A 37 0.71 -13.35 -2.85
C TYR A 37 0.71 -13.08 -4.36
N LEU A 38 -0.04 -13.84 -5.16
CA LEU A 38 -0.15 -13.63 -6.60
C LEU A 38 -1.02 -12.41 -6.93
N LEU A 39 -2.10 -12.21 -6.17
CA LEU A 39 -3.01 -11.07 -6.29
C LEU A 39 -2.41 -9.77 -5.76
N SER A 40 -1.38 -9.81 -4.92
CA SER A 40 -0.67 -8.61 -4.45
C SER A 40 0.44 -8.16 -5.39
N ARG A 41 0.80 -8.96 -6.40
CA ARG A 41 1.81 -8.52 -7.38
C ARG A 41 1.19 -7.54 -8.36
N PRO A 42 1.84 -6.39 -8.59
CA PRO A 42 1.43 -5.47 -9.64
C PRO A 42 1.38 -6.20 -10.98
N SER A 43 0.20 -6.26 -11.59
CA SER A 43 0.04 -6.84 -12.94
C SER A 43 0.68 -5.96 -14.01
N ALA A 44 0.81 -4.66 -13.72
CA ALA A 44 1.54 -3.67 -14.50
C ALA A 44 2.04 -2.56 -13.56
N VAL A 45 3.29 -2.16 -13.74
CA VAL A 45 3.89 -0.97 -13.08
C VAL A 45 4.08 0.09 -14.16
N THR A 46 3.48 1.25 -13.97
CA THR A 46 3.69 2.42 -14.84
C THR A 46 4.48 3.46 -14.06
N VAL A 47 5.65 3.85 -14.58
CA VAL A 47 6.46 4.91 -13.99
C VAL A 47 6.10 6.23 -14.67
N VAL A 48 5.86 7.26 -13.87
CA VAL A 48 5.50 8.60 -14.30
C VAL A 48 6.54 9.57 -13.77
N GLU A 49 7.21 10.26 -14.68
CA GLU A 49 8.21 11.28 -14.37
C GLU A 49 7.59 12.43 -13.56
N ARG A 50 8.42 13.15 -12.80
CA ARG A 50 7.99 14.26 -11.94
C ARG A 50 7.14 15.28 -12.72
N GLY A 51 5.96 15.58 -12.18
CA GLY A 51 4.98 16.49 -12.79
C GLY A 51 4.14 15.90 -13.93
N GLY A 52 4.41 14.65 -14.33
CA GLY A 52 3.58 13.90 -15.26
C GLY A 52 2.28 13.39 -14.62
N ALA A 53 1.31 13.04 -15.46
CA ALA A 53 0.05 12.43 -15.04
C ALA A 53 0.01 10.95 -15.43
N GLY A 54 -0.47 10.08 -14.53
CA GLY A 54 -0.68 8.66 -14.76
C GLY A 54 -2.17 8.30 -14.74
N GLU A 55 -2.55 7.30 -15.52
CA GLU A 55 -3.93 6.78 -15.54
C GLU A 55 -4.04 5.46 -14.74
N LEU A 56 -5.03 5.39 -13.84
CA LEU A 56 -5.29 4.22 -13.00
C LEU A 56 -6.79 4.04 -12.81
N GLY A 57 -7.34 2.89 -13.22
CA GLY A 57 -8.76 2.59 -13.00
C GLY A 57 -9.74 3.56 -13.68
N GLY A 58 -9.31 4.26 -14.74
CA GLY A 58 -10.10 5.33 -15.38
C GLY A 58 -10.00 6.69 -14.68
N ALA A 59 -9.23 6.79 -13.60
CA ALA A 59 -8.85 8.06 -12.99
C ALA A 59 -7.47 8.52 -13.50
N THR A 60 -7.24 9.84 -13.51
CA THR A 60 -5.94 10.46 -13.77
C THR A 60 -5.39 11.02 -12.47
N ILE A 61 -4.12 10.73 -12.19
CA ILE A 61 -3.43 11.11 -10.95
C ILE A 61 -2.12 11.81 -11.30
N ARG A 62 -1.83 12.93 -10.64
CA ARG A 62 -0.61 13.71 -10.84
C ARG A 62 -0.11 14.29 -9.53
N VAL A 63 1.21 14.23 -9.30
CA VAL A 63 1.85 14.98 -8.21
C VAL A 63 1.88 16.46 -8.58
N ILE A 64 1.25 17.30 -7.76
CA ILE A 64 1.25 18.76 -7.94
C ILE A 64 2.26 19.46 -7.04
N ASP A 65 2.53 18.90 -5.86
CA ASP A 65 3.54 19.41 -4.94
C ASP A 65 4.12 18.28 -4.08
N SER A 66 5.36 18.47 -3.64
CA SER A 66 6.04 17.55 -2.73
C SER A 66 7.07 18.31 -1.90
N TRP A 67 7.12 18.02 -0.60
CA TRP A 67 8.13 18.59 0.28
C TRP A 67 8.49 17.62 1.41
N SER A 68 9.61 17.91 2.06
CA SER A 68 10.13 17.10 3.15
C SER A 68 10.68 17.96 4.27
N ALA A 69 10.40 17.56 5.52
CA ALA A 69 10.94 18.15 6.74
C ALA A 69 11.73 17.10 7.54
N PRO A 70 13.06 17.05 7.39
CA PRO A 70 13.95 16.28 8.26
C PRO A 70 13.80 16.68 9.73
N ALA A 71 13.95 15.74 10.66
CA ALA A 71 13.85 16.01 12.10
C ALA A 71 14.84 17.05 12.64
N ASP A 72 15.98 17.23 11.96
CA ASP A 72 17.01 18.21 12.29
C ASP A 72 16.77 19.60 11.64
N SER A 73 15.68 19.76 10.89
CA SER A 73 15.25 21.04 10.34
C SER A 73 14.30 21.79 11.29
N SER A 74 14.24 23.11 11.17
CA SER A 74 13.29 23.94 11.96
C SER A 74 11.83 23.55 11.74
N LEU A 75 11.51 23.13 10.50
CA LEU A 75 10.17 22.67 10.15
C LEU A 75 9.86 21.31 10.79
N GLY A 76 10.83 20.39 10.77
CA GLY A 76 10.70 19.08 11.40
C GLY A 76 10.54 19.18 12.92
N GLU A 77 11.28 20.08 13.58
CA GLU A 77 11.11 20.38 15.00
C GLU A 77 9.70 20.91 15.28
N SER A 78 9.21 21.85 14.46
CA SER A 78 7.87 22.44 14.64
C SER A 78 6.72 21.43 14.45
N TYR A 79 6.94 20.39 13.64
CA TYR A 79 5.97 19.34 13.40
C TYR A 79 6.19 18.09 14.27
N GLY A 80 7.13 18.13 15.23
CA GLY A 80 7.40 17.01 16.12
C GLY A 80 7.91 15.76 15.39
N VAL A 81 8.68 15.94 14.31
CA VAL A 81 9.23 14.82 13.53
C VAL A 81 10.21 14.02 14.39
N PRO A 82 10.06 12.68 14.50
CA PRO A 82 10.96 11.86 15.32
C PRO A 82 12.42 11.93 14.86
N VAL A 83 13.34 11.92 15.83
CA VAL A 83 14.79 11.91 15.56
C VAL A 83 15.16 10.75 14.63
N GLY A 84 15.93 11.05 13.57
CA GLY A 84 16.34 10.06 12.57
C GLY A 84 15.32 9.82 11.45
N ALA A 85 14.21 10.56 11.42
CA ALA A 85 13.19 10.51 10.38
C ALA A 85 13.04 11.86 9.65
N ALA A 86 12.31 11.82 8.53
CA ALA A 86 11.76 12.96 7.84
C ALA A 86 10.25 12.77 7.68
N LEU A 87 9.52 13.88 7.83
CA LEU A 87 8.15 13.99 7.33
C LEU A 87 8.23 14.29 5.84
N VAL A 88 7.52 13.51 5.02
CA VAL A 88 7.34 13.75 3.59
C VAL A 88 5.87 14.01 3.35
N SER A 89 5.55 15.13 2.71
CA SER A 89 4.21 15.46 2.26
C SER A 89 4.18 15.44 0.73
N VAL A 90 3.11 14.88 0.19
CA VAL A 90 2.85 14.84 -1.25
C VAL A 90 1.42 15.27 -1.50
N THR A 91 1.25 16.30 -2.31
CA THR A 91 -0.07 16.75 -2.77
C THR A 91 -0.32 16.22 -4.18
N LEU A 92 -1.45 15.56 -4.36
CA LEU A 92 -1.88 14.90 -5.58
C LEU A 92 -3.12 15.58 -6.11
N GLU A 93 -3.19 15.77 -7.42
CA GLU A 93 -4.43 16.07 -8.13
C GLU A 93 -5.02 14.77 -8.66
N LEU A 94 -6.30 14.54 -8.36
CA LEU A 94 -7.08 13.39 -8.81
C LEU A 94 -8.25 13.85 -9.68
N ASP A 95 -8.29 13.39 -10.92
CA ASP A 95 -9.49 13.41 -11.76
C ASP A 95 -10.03 11.99 -11.87
N ALA A 96 -11.07 11.68 -11.09
CA ALA A 96 -11.74 10.38 -11.10
C ALA A 96 -13.12 10.44 -11.77
N THR A 97 -13.41 11.47 -12.58
CA THR A 97 -14.73 11.68 -13.19
C THR A 97 -15.12 10.56 -14.16
N ALA A 98 -14.14 9.99 -14.85
CA ALA A 98 -14.31 8.85 -15.76
C ALA A 98 -14.15 7.46 -15.09
N ALA A 99 -13.80 7.40 -13.80
CA ALA A 99 -13.63 6.16 -13.06
C ALA A 99 -14.99 5.50 -12.70
N SER A 100 -14.96 4.27 -12.18
CA SER A 100 -16.17 3.59 -11.68
C SER A 100 -16.70 4.24 -10.38
N GLU A 101 -17.99 4.09 -10.11
CA GLU A 101 -18.62 4.62 -8.88
C GLU A 101 -17.95 4.14 -7.58
N ASP A 102 -17.41 2.92 -7.60
CA ASP A 102 -16.72 2.31 -6.45
C ASP A 102 -15.20 2.59 -6.43
N PHE A 103 -14.70 3.52 -7.26
CA PHE A 103 -13.26 3.80 -7.35
C PHE A 103 -12.70 4.34 -6.04
N VAL A 104 -11.69 3.64 -5.53
CA VAL A 104 -10.86 4.01 -4.39
C VAL A 104 -9.43 3.63 -4.75
N CYS A 105 -8.46 4.39 -4.27
CA CYS A 105 -7.06 3.97 -4.38
C CYS A 105 -6.33 4.10 -3.04
N ARG A 106 -5.21 3.40 -2.91
CA ARG A 106 -4.31 3.49 -1.77
C ARG A 106 -3.00 4.11 -2.23
N VAL A 107 -2.49 5.03 -1.42
CA VAL A 107 -1.21 5.69 -1.64
C VAL A 107 -0.20 5.21 -0.60
N THR A 108 0.99 4.86 -1.04
CA THR A 108 2.12 4.49 -0.18
C THR A 108 3.42 5.08 -0.72
N LEU A 109 4.43 5.29 0.12
CA LEU A 109 5.80 5.51 -0.35
C LEU A 109 6.51 4.18 -0.49
N LEU A 110 7.29 4.03 -1.55
CA LEU A 110 8.08 2.84 -1.85
C LEU A 110 9.56 3.21 -2.05
N GLU A 111 10.46 2.56 -1.31
CA GLU A 111 11.91 2.53 -1.61
C GLU A 111 12.16 1.34 -2.55
N ALA A 112 12.13 1.60 -3.86
CA ALA A 112 12.09 0.56 -4.90
C ALA A 112 13.24 -0.45 -4.80
N ASP A 113 14.45 0.01 -4.45
CA ASP A 113 15.65 -0.83 -4.34
C ASP A 113 15.65 -1.78 -3.13
N ARG A 114 14.85 -1.47 -2.10
CA ARG A 114 14.82 -2.22 -0.84
C ARG A 114 13.46 -2.84 -0.51
N ASP A 115 12.47 -2.62 -1.38
CA ASP A 115 11.08 -3.08 -1.21
C ASP A 115 10.47 -2.66 0.14
N ARG A 116 10.88 -1.51 0.67
CA ARG A 116 10.33 -0.93 1.91
C ARG A 116 9.18 0.00 1.56
N ARG A 117 8.06 -0.17 2.25
CA ARG A 117 6.86 0.64 2.05
C ARG A 117 6.46 1.37 3.32
N TRP A 118 5.95 2.57 3.16
CA TRP A 118 5.36 3.38 4.22
C TRP A 118 3.95 3.79 3.84
N THR A 119 3.04 3.69 4.81
CA THR A 119 1.67 4.17 4.69
C THR A 119 1.57 5.57 5.27
N THR A 120 0.45 6.25 4.98
CA THR A 120 0.13 7.54 5.57
C THR A 120 0.31 7.52 7.09
N SER A 121 0.92 8.58 7.63
CA SER A 121 1.22 8.75 9.04
C SER A 121 0.52 9.99 9.58
N PHE A 122 -0.07 9.83 10.76
CA PHE A 122 -0.62 10.91 11.60
C PHE A 122 0.20 11.07 12.90
N GLY A 123 1.46 10.62 12.89
CA GLY A 123 2.34 10.57 14.07
C GLY A 123 3.14 11.86 14.32
N THR A 124 2.78 12.96 13.66
CA THR A 124 3.42 14.28 13.75
C THR A 124 2.36 15.33 14.11
N ASP A 125 2.79 16.51 14.52
CA ASP A 125 1.90 17.65 14.78
C ASP A 125 1.39 18.31 13.49
N TYR A 126 1.91 17.89 12.33
CA TYR A 126 1.41 18.29 11.02
C TYR A 126 0.09 17.58 10.68
N PHE A 127 -0.89 18.32 10.19
CA PHE A 127 -2.18 17.81 9.73
C PHE A 127 -2.31 17.98 8.21
N PRO A 128 -2.29 16.89 7.42
CA PRO A 128 -2.45 16.99 5.96
C PRO A 128 -3.81 17.54 5.60
N GLY A 129 -3.85 18.34 4.54
CA GLY A 129 -5.08 18.88 3.98
C GLY A 129 -5.59 20.15 4.65
N ALA A 130 -4.85 20.75 5.58
CA ALA A 130 -5.25 21.99 6.26
C ALA A 130 -5.45 23.18 5.30
N ASP A 131 -4.73 23.19 4.18
CA ASP A 131 -4.80 24.25 3.16
C ASP A 131 -5.62 23.83 1.91
N LEU A 132 -6.32 22.69 1.97
CA LEU A 132 -7.16 22.20 0.88
C LEU A 132 -8.61 22.74 0.98
N PRO A 133 -9.38 22.72 -0.12
CA PRO A 133 -10.79 23.12 -0.08
C PRO A 133 -11.63 22.27 0.90
N ASP A 134 -12.58 22.90 1.59
CA ASP A 134 -13.42 22.22 2.60
C ASP A 134 -14.37 21.16 2.01
N ASP A 135 -14.69 21.25 0.71
CA ASP A 135 -15.68 20.43 0.02
C ASP A 135 -15.07 19.26 -0.77
N VAL A 136 -13.77 19.00 -0.62
CA VAL A 136 -13.10 17.90 -1.31
C VAL A 136 -12.77 16.72 -0.38
N PRO A 137 -12.72 15.50 -0.92
CA PRO A 137 -12.28 14.34 -0.16
C PRO A 137 -10.84 14.44 0.36
N LEU A 138 -10.62 14.02 1.61
CA LEU A 138 -9.27 13.91 2.23
C LEU A 138 -8.42 12.73 1.72
N GLY A 139 -8.80 12.08 0.63
CA GLY A 139 -8.09 10.88 0.17
C GLY A 139 -8.57 10.38 -1.17
N CYS A 140 -7.86 9.38 -1.70
CA CYS A 140 -8.10 8.89 -3.05
C CYS A 140 -9.40 8.09 -3.20
N ARG A 141 -10.44 8.76 -3.69
CA ARG A 141 -11.74 8.17 -4.02
C ARG A 141 -12.38 8.94 -5.16
N ARG A 142 -13.40 8.35 -5.79
CA ARG A 142 -14.20 9.06 -6.80
C ARG A 142 -14.80 10.36 -6.25
N HIS A 143 -14.80 11.37 -7.11
CA HIS A 143 -15.51 12.63 -6.94
C HIS A 143 -15.96 13.15 -8.32
N ASP A 144 -17.01 13.97 -8.33
CA ASP A 144 -17.62 14.50 -9.58
C ASP A 144 -16.78 15.61 -10.24
N THR A 145 -15.74 16.08 -9.56
CA THR A 145 -14.82 17.11 -10.03
C THR A 145 -13.39 16.71 -9.69
N PRO A 146 -12.40 17.14 -10.50
CA PRO A 146 -11.00 17.03 -10.12
C PRO A 146 -10.74 17.74 -8.80
N PHE A 147 -9.93 17.14 -7.93
CA PHE A 147 -9.61 17.73 -6.64
C PHE A 147 -8.19 17.40 -6.16
N PRO A 148 -7.56 18.31 -5.40
CA PRO A 148 -6.31 18.02 -4.72
C PRO A 148 -6.57 17.27 -3.40
N PHE A 149 -5.70 16.32 -3.07
CA PHE A 149 -5.62 15.72 -1.73
C PHE A 149 -4.15 15.54 -1.34
N GLU A 150 -3.90 15.47 -0.03
CA GLU A 150 -2.54 15.43 0.51
C GLU A 150 -2.34 14.17 1.34
N GLU A 151 -1.18 13.54 1.17
CA GLU A 151 -0.76 12.37 1.94
C GLU A 151 0.59 12.65 2.60
N THR A 152 0.72 12.27 3.87
CA THR A 152 1.93 12.49 4.66
C THR A 152 2.53 11.20 5.16
N PHE A 153 3.85 11.11 5.16
CA PHE A 153 4.59 9.91 5.54
C PHE A 153 5.73 10.27 6.47
N VAL A 154 6.02 9.39 7.43
CA VAL A 154 7.22 9.50 8.26
C VAL A 154 8.17 8.38 7.88
N ILE A 155 9.31 8.74 7.31
CA ILE A 155 10.29 7.80 6.79
C ILE A 155 11.66 8.03 7.42
N PRO A 156 12.52 7.01 7.54
CA PRO A 156 13.90 7.22 7.95
C PRO A 156 14.68 8.12 6.98
N LEU A 157 15.58 8.95 7.51
CA LEU A 157 16.36 9.91 6.70
C LEU A 157 17.14 9.25 5.56
N ASP A 158 17.58 8.00 5.73
CA ASP A 158 18.31 7.29 4.68
C ASP A 158 17.46 7.00 3.44
N ALA A 159 16.13 6.99 3.56
CA ALA A 159 15.20 6.67 2.47
C ALA A 159 14.72 7.91 1.69
N GLN A 160 14.90 9.13 2.21
CA GLN A 160 14.24 10.35 1.72
C GLN A 160 14.42 10.62 0.22
N ASP A 161 15.63 10.45 -0.31
CA ASP A 161 15.93 10.75 -1.72
C ASP A 161 15.76 9.54 -2.66
N ARG A 162 15.19 8.44 -2.15
CA ARG A 162 15.14 7.12 -2.84
C ARG A 162 13.73 6.53 -2.87
N VAL A 163 12.72 7.34 -2.58
CA VAL A 163 11.32 6.93 -2.56
C VAL A 163 10.57 7.40 -3.80
N VAL A 164 9.63 6.58 -4.24
CA VAL A 164 8.59 6.93 -5.21
C VAL A 164 7.23 6.79 -4.56
N LEU A 165 6.24 7.50 -5.07
CA LEU A 165 4.86 7.31 -4.64
C LEU A 165 4.24 6.13 -5.38
N GLU A 166 3.80 5.12 -4.65
CA GLU A 166 3.11 3.95 -5.16
C GLU A 166 1.60 4.11 -4.95
N VAL A 167 0.85 4.25 -6.05
CA VAL A 167 -0.61 4.34 -6.05
C VAL A 167 -1.22 3.04 -6.56
N ILE A 168 -2.09 2.44 -5.75
CA ILE A 168 -2.63 1.11 -5.94
C ILE A 168 -4.15 1.19 -6.05
N ASP A 169 -4.71 0.66 -7.13
CA ASP A 169 -6.14 0.38 -7.25
C ASP A 169 -6.42 -1.03 -6.71
N PRO A 170 -7.07 -1.17 -5.54
CA PRO A 170 -7.37 -2.48 -4.95
C PRO A 170 -8.56 -3.17 -5.63
N ALA A 171 -9.32 -2.48 -6.50
CA ALA A 171 -10.49 -3.04 -7.16
C ALA A 171 -10.08 -3.90 -8.37
N GLY A 172 -9.59 -5.11 -8.12
CA GLY A 172 -9.26 -6.10 -9.15
C GLY A 172 -7.84 -6.65 -9.04
N LEU A 173 -7.22 -6.96 -10.19
CA LEU A 173 -5.77 -7.24 -10.24
C LEU A 173 -5.04 -5.91 -10.02
N PRO A 174 -4.16 -5.77 -9.01
CA PRO A 174 -3.60 -4.48 -8.66
C PRO A 174 -2.79 -3.95 -9.83
N ARG A 175 -3.14 -2.72 -10.21
CA ARG A 175 -2.37 -1.88 -11.11
C ARG A 175 -1.66 -0.86 -10.24
N VAL A 176 -0.41 -0.60 -10.59
CA VAL A 176 0.43 0.28 -9.81
C VAL A 176 0.95 1.42 -10.66
N LEU A 177 0.78 2.65 -10.17
CA LEU A 177 1.47 3.82 -10.64
C LEU A 177 2.63 4.14 -9.68
N HIS A 178 3.83 4.32 -10.22
CA HIS A 178 4.98 4.88 -9.52
C HIS A 178 5.14 6.32 -10.01
N LEU A 179 4.88 7.29 -9.13
CA LEU A 179 5.03 8.72 -9.41
C LEU A 179 6.32 9.21 -8.75
N GLU A 180 7.20 9.81 -9.53
CA GLU A 180 8.40 10.46 -9.01
C GLU A 180 8.05 11.77 -8.28
N LEU A 181 8.72 12.01 -7.14
CA LEU A 181 8.46 13.13 -6.24
C LEU A 181 9.31 14.36 -6.55
#